data_AF-A0A8J2L2M4-F1
#
_entry.id   AF-A0A8J2L2M4-F1
#
_cell.length_a   1.000
_cell.length_b   1.000
_cell.length_c   1.000
_cell.angle_alpha   90.00
_cell.angle_beta   90.00
_cell.angle_gamma   90.00
#
_symmetry.space_group_name_H-M   'P 1'
#
loop_
_entity.id
_entity.type
_entity.pdbx_description
1 polymer ?
#
loop_
_entity_poly.entity_id
_entity_poly.type
_entity_poly.pdbx_seq_one_letter_code
_entity_poly.pdbx_strand_id
1 'polypeptide(L)'
;TDKNDTNDEIVVIVDYDGFQFRHISTPDAVKFVLTLASKLEKCYAQIPYGYVINANPLAYQVVILSKPTAGNFLQKMDIHGTNSQSWIPKIQRMIPQDQLPPAYGGSSDFKPLVTYNFLE
;
A
#
# COMPACT_ATOMS: atom_id res chain seq x y z
N THR A 1 -30.65 -14.41 16.34
CA THR A 1 -29.97 -14.69 15.07
C THR A 1 -28.88 -13.68 14.91
N ASP A 2 -27.67 -14.09 15.27
CA ASP A 2 -26.48 -13.25 15.32
C ASP A 2 -26.19 -12.62 13.96
N LYS A 3 -26.25 -11.29 13.91
CA LYS A 3 -25.49 -10.51 12.93
C LYS A 3 -24.13 -10.22 13.55
N ASN A 4 -23.22 -11.20 13.50
CA ASN A 4 -21.81 -10.87 13.54
C ASN A 4 -21.49 -10.24 12.18
N ASP A 5 -21.69 -8.92 12.06
CA ASP A 5 -20.97 -8.12 11.06
C ASP A 5 -19.50 -8.15 11.47
N THR A 6 -18.76 -9.16 11.00
CA THR A 6 -17.30 -9.07 10.99
C THR A 6 -16.96 -7.93 10.03
N ASN A 7 -16.71 -6.76 10.58
CA ASN A 7 -15.99 -5.70 9.88
C ASN A 7 -14.61 -6.26 9.57
N ASP A 8 -14.47 -6.93 8.42
CA ASP A 8 -13.17 -7.38 7.94
C ASP A 8 -12.32 -6.13 7.70
N GLU A 9 -11.43 -5.83 8.63
CA GLU A 9 -10.55 -4.68 8.54
C GLU A 9 -9.54 -4.92 7.42
N ILE A 10 -9.73 -4.22 6.31
CA ILE A 10 -8.82 -4.27 5.17
C ILE A 10 -7.61 -3.39 5.50
N VAL A 11 -6.42 -3.98 5.50
CA VAL A 11 -5.14 -3.26 5.56
C VAL A 11 -4.48 -3.30 4.18
N VAL A 12 -4.06 -2.15 3.66
CA VAL A 12 -3.34 -2.05 2.39
C VAL A 12 -1.85 -1.89 2.62
N ILE A 13 -1.03 -2.67 1.92
CA ILE A 13 0.41 -2.49 1.84
C ILE A 13 0.75 -2.13 0.39
N VAL A 14 1.44 -1.01 0.19
CA VAL A 14 1.96 -0.57 -1.11
C VAL A 14 3.48 -0.60 -1.06
N ASP A 15 4.06 -1.52 -1.82
CA ASP A 15 5.50 -1.69 -1.91
C ASP A 15 6.08 -0.86 -3.06
N TYR A 16 6.96 0.08 -2.72
CA TYR A 16 7.65 0.94 -3.68
C TYR A 16 9.06 0.45 -4.03
N ASP A 17 9.42 -0.79 -3.68
CA ASP A 17 10.70 -1.36 -4.11
C ASP A 17 10.84 -1.30 -5.64
N GLY A 18 12.04 -0.94 -6.10
CA GLY A 18 12.32 -0.73 -7.53
C GLY A 18 11.69 0.53 -8.16
N PHE A 19 11.06 1.43 -7.40
CA PHE A 19 10.53 2.69 -7.96
C PHE A 19 11.64 3.58 -8.54
N GLN A 20 11.46 4.06 -9.78
CA GLN A 20 12.45 4.84 -10.52
C GLN A 20 11.81 6.04 -11.21
N PHE A 21 12.62 7.04 -11.57
CA PHE A 21 12.17 8.25 -12.26
C PHE A 21 11.41 7.96 -13.56
N ARG A 22 11.78 6.91 -14.29
CA ARG A 22 11.07 6.46 -15.51
C ARG A 22 9.59 6.16 -15.26
N HIS A 23 9.19 5.84 -14.03
CA HIS A 23 7.79 5.57 -13.68
C HIS A 23 6.95 6.85 -13.53
N ILE A 24 7.58 8.03 -13.59
CA ILE A 24 6.91 9.35 -13.51
C ILE A 24 7.44 10.35 -14.55
N SER A 25 8.28 9.90 -15.48
CA SER A 25 9.01 10.80 -16.39
C SER A 25 8.19 11.26 -17.60
N THR A 26 6.98 10.72 -17.79
CA THR A 26 6.10 11.09 -18.90
C THR A 26 4.76 11.62 -18.38
N PRO A 27 4.11 12.55 -19.10
CA PRO A 27 2.77 13.02 -18.74
C PRO A 27 1.75 11.88 -18.61
N ASP A 28 1.88 10.82 -19.40
CA ASP A 28 0.97 9.67 -19.33
C ASP A 28 1.23 8.80 -18.10
N ALA A 29 2.48 8.62 -17.68
CA ALA A 29 2.81 7.96 -16.42
C ALA A 29 2.27 8.76 -15.22
N VAL A 30 2.39 10.09 -15.25
CA VAL A 30 1.80 10.97 -14.23
C VAL A 30 0.27 10.87 -14.22
N LYS A 31 -0.39 10.92 -15.39
CA LYS A 31 -1.85 10.74 -15.50
C LYS A 31 -2.30 9.38 -14.99
N PHE A 32 -1.54 8.32 -15.27
CA PHE A 32 -1.82 6.99 -14.77
C PHE A 32 -1.77 6.95 -13.24
N VAL A 33 -0.71 7.47 -12.63
CA VAL A 33 -0.56 7.54 -11.16
C VAL A 33 -1.70 8.34 -10.52
N LEU A 34 -2.05 9.50 -11.08
CA LEU A 34 -3.17 10.31 -10.60
C LEU A 34 -4.53 9.62 -10.75
N THR A 35 -4.73 8.90 -11.86
CA THR A 35 -5.95 8.12 -12.11
C THR A 35 -6.07 6.95 -11.15
N LEU A 36 -4.97 6.24 -10.89
CA LEU A 36 -4.91 5.17 -9.92
C LEU A 36 -5.23 5.70 -8.51
N ALA A 37 -4.57 6.79 -8.08
CA ALA A 37 -4.85 7.44 -6.81
C ALA A 37 -6.34 7.83 -6.66
N SER A 38 -6.92 8.42 -7.70
CA SER A 38 -8.34 8.81 -7.72
C SER A 38 -9.30 7.61 -7.66
N LYS A 39 -8.94 6.48 -8.30
CA LYS A 39 -9.73 5.24 -8.24
C LYS A 39 -9.61 4.59 -6.87
N LEU A 40 -8.40 4.52 -6.31
CA LEU A 40 -8.16 4.00 -4.97
C LEU A 40 -8.96 4.80 -3.94
N GLU A 41 -8.94 6.13 -4.01
CA GLU A 41 -9.76 6.99 -3.13
C GLU A 41 -11.24 6.62 -3.18
N LYS A 42 -11.81 6.38 -4.36
CA LYS A 42 -13.23 6.03 -4.52
C LYS A 42 -13.55 4.61 -4.05
N CYS A 43 -12.69 3.64 -4.34
CA CYS A 43 -12.91 2.23 -4.02
C CYS A 43 -12.60 1.92 -2.56
N TYR A 44 -11.68 2.66 -1.96
CA TYR A 44 -11.09 2.36 -0.66
C TYR A 44 -11.23 3.52 0.31
N ALA A 45 -12.19 4.43 0.09
CA ALA A 45 -12.53 5.50 1.04
C ALA A 45 -12.76 4.97 2.46
N GLN A 46 -13.34 3.77 2.58
CA GLN A 46 -13.61 3.08 3.85
C GLN A 46 -12.40 2.39 4.48
N ILE A 47 -11.26 2.29 3.78
CA ILE A 47 -10.08 1.65 4.36
C ILE A 47 -9.62 2.52 5.54
N PRO A 48 -9.48 1.92 6.75
CA PRO A 48 -9.14 2.68 7.94
C PRO A 48 -7.66 3.07 7.96
N TYR A 49 -6.79 2.21 7.42
CA TYR A 49 -5.34 2.34 7.60
C TYR A 49 -4.54 1.51 6.58
N GLY A 50 -3.30 1.92 6.29
CA GLY A 50 -2.40 1.16 5.43
C GLY A 50 -0.95 1.65 5.49
N TYR A 51 -0.07 0.97 4.77
CA TYR A 51 1.38 1.19 4.76
C TYR A 51 1.92 1.41 3.35
N VAL A 52 2.76 2.43 3.19
CA VAL A 52 3.67 2.57 2.04
C VAL A 52 5.05 2.18 2.52
N ILE A 53 5.66 1.16 1.93
CA ILE A 53 6.98 0.64 2.33
C ILE A 53 7.99 0.72 1.18
N ASN A 54 9.27 0.59 1.52
CA ASN A 54 10.37 0.65 0.55
C ASN A 54 10.39 1.95 -0.27
N ALA A 55 9.84 3.03 0.27
CA ALA A 55 9.86 4.32 -0.41
C ALA A 55 11.29 4.89 -0.39
N ASN A 56 11.98 4.81 -1.53
CA ASN A 56 13.22 5.55 -1.73
C ASN A 56 12.94 7.08 -1.71
N PRO A 57 13.98 7.94 -1.62
CA PRO A 57 13.77 9.40 -1.50
C PRO A 57 12.88 9.99 -2.61
N LEU A 58 12.96 9.46 -3.83
CA LEU A 58 12.13 9.91 -4.95
C LEU A 58 10.66 9.49 -4.77
N ALA A 59 10.41 8.22 -4.43
CA ALA A 59 9.08 7.71 -4.13
C ALA A 59 8.43 8.49 -2.98
N TYR A 60 9.20 8.75 -1.92
CA TYR A 60 8.75 9.54 -0.79
C TYR A 60 8.29 10.94 -1.22
N GLN A 61 9.10 11.64 -2.02
CA GLN A 61 8.73 12.97 -2.54
C GLN A 61 7.45 12.92 -3.36
N VAL A 62 7.30 11.94 -4.25
CA VAL A 62 6.09 11.77 -5.07
C VAL A 62 4.86 11.56 -4.20
N VAL A 63 4.94 10.65 -3.22
CA VAL A 63 3.81 10.37 -2.33
C VAL A 63 3.41 11.60 -1.54
N ILE A 64 4.38 12.30 -0.94
CA ILE A 64 4.12 13.53 -0.16
C ILE A 64 3.49 14.63 -1.03
N LEU A 65 4.00 14.84 -2.25
CA LEU A 65 3.46 15.83 -3.18
C LEU A 65 2.06 15.45 -3.70
N SER A 66 1.74 14.17 -3.74
CA SER A 66 0.41 13.68 -4.16
C SER A 66 -0.63 13.69 -3.03
N LYS A 67 -0.24 13.79 -1.76
CA LYS A 67 -1.19 13.78 -0.62
C LYS A 67 -2.33 14.80 -0.73
N PRO A 68 -2.10 16.06 -1.16
CA PRO A 68 -3.19 17.04 -1.29
C PRO A 68 -4.22 16.68 -2.38
N THR A 69 -3.80 15.92 -3.40
CA THR A 69 -4.65 15.59 -4.57
C THR A 69 -5.23 14.18 -4.50
N ALA A 70 -4.66 13.30 -3.69
CA ALA A 70 -5.05 11.89 -3.58
C ALA A 70 -6.14 11.62 -2.53
N GLY A 71 -6.75 12.65 -1.96
CA GLY A 71 -7.86 12.51 -1.01
C GLY A 71 -7.46 11.93 0.35
N ASN A 72 -8.43 11.32 1.04
CA ASN A 72 -8.28 10.80 2.39
C ASN A 72 -7.44 9.50 2.44
N PHE A 73 -7.36 8.74 1.35
CA PHE A 73 -6.66 7.46 1.28
C PHE A 73 -5.17 7.61 1.59
N LEU A 74 -4.44 8.46 0.85
CA LEU A 74 -3.01 8.67 1.12
C LEU A 74 -2.74 9.38 2.46
N GLN A 75 -3.74 10.04 3.04
CA GLN A 75 -3.61 10.63 4.38
C GLN A 75 -3.64 9.57 5.48
N LYS A 76 -4.29 8.42 5.23
CA LYS A 76 -4.37 7.29 6.17
C LYS A 76 -3.19 6.32 6.06
N MET A 77 -2.28 6.52 5.09
CA MET A 77 -1.12 5.67 4.88
C MET A 77 0.06 6.13 5.74
N ASP A 78 0.64 5.20 6.52
CA ASP A 78 1.94 5.40 7.18
C ASP A 78 3.06 5.11 6.17
N ILE A 79 4.00 6.05 6.02
CA ILE A 79 5.02 6.01 4.96
C ILE A 79 6.36 5.64 5.57
N HIS A 80 6.98 4.62 5.00
CA HIS A 80 8.24 4.05 5.46
C HIS A 80 9.27 3.99 4.33
N GLY A 81 10.52 4.28 4.71
CA GLY A 81 11.66 4.15 3.82
C GLY A 81 12.06 2.69 3.58
N THR A 82 13.26 2.50 3.05
CA THR A 82 13.81 1.19 2.67
C THR A 82 14.30 0.32 3.84
N ASN A 83 14.35 0.85 5.06
CA ASN A 83 14.80 0.07 6.23
C ASN A 83 13.67 -0.84 6.75
N SER A 84 13.70 -2.11 6.35
CA SER A 84 12.70 -3.11 6.75
C SER A 84 12.60 -3.35 8.25
N GLN A 85 13.72 -3.23 8.99
CA GLN A 85 13.71 -3.36 10.45
C GLN A 85 12.85 -2.28 11.13
N SER A 86 12.61 -1.15 10.45
CA SER A 86 11.78 -0.06 10.98
C SER A 86 10.28 -0.26 10.76
N TRP A 87 9.87 -0.92 9.67
CA TRP A 87 8.47 -1.04 9.27
C TRP A 87 7.87 -2.42 9.48
N ILE A 88 8.65 -3.51 9.39
CA ILE A 88 8.15 -4.88 9.65
C ILE A 88 7.47 -4.98 11.02
N PRO A 89 8.07 -4.51 12.13
CA PRO A 89 7.43 -4.61 13.45
C PRO A 89 6.14 -3.81 13.57
N LYS A 90 5.93 -2.79 12.71
CA LYS A 90 4.69 -2.01 12.68
C LYS A 90 3.58 -2.81 11.99
N ILE A 91 3.88 -3.39 10.83
CA ILE A 91 2.93 -4.21 10.07
C ILE A 91 2.48 -5.42 10.90
N GLN A 92 3.41 -6.13 11.54
CA GLN A 92 3.12 -7.31 12.36
C GLN A 92 2.26 -7.02 13.61
N ARG A 93 2.14 -5.75 14.05
CA ARG A 93 1.20 -5.37 15.12
C ARG A 93 -0.25 -5.32 14.64
N MET A 94 -0.45 -5.10 13.35
CA MET A 94 -1.77 -4.94 12.74
C MET A 94 -2.22 -6.22 12.02
N ILE A 95 -1.27 -6.94 11.41
CA ILE A 95 -1.57 -8.09 10.55
C ILE A 95 -0.96 -9.36 11.17
N PRO A 96 -1.77 -10.41 11.42
CA PRO A 96 -1.28 -11.72 11.84
C PRO A 96 -0.22 -12.28 10.89
N GLN A 97 0.82 -12.95 11.43
CA GLN A 97 1.95 -13.44 10.62
C GLN A 97 1.54 -14.47 9.56
N ASP A 98 0.52 -15.28 9.81
CA ASP A 98 -0.02 -16.26 8.87
C ASP A 98 -0.81 -15.63 7.72
N GLN A 99 -1.19 -14.35 7.83
CA GLN A 99 -1.90 -13.58 6.80
C GLN A 99 -1.00 -12.64 6.01
N LEU A 100 0.32 -12.69 6.25
CA LEU A 100 1.29 -11.80 5.64
C LEU A 100 2.33 -12.62 4.84
N PRO A 101 2.76 -12.16 3.65
CA PRO A 101 3.87 -12.80 2.95
C PRO A 101 5.19 -12.74 3.73
N PRO A 102 6.10 -13.72 3.57
CA PRO A 102 7.43 -13.71 4.18
C PRO A 102 8.23 -12.43 3.92
N ALA A 103 8.13 -11.89 2.70
CA ALA A 103 8.82 -10.66 2.29
C ALA A 103 8.47 -9.45 3.16
N TYR A 104 7.31 -9.48 3.83
CA TYR A 104 6.83 -8.41 4.70
C TYR A 104 6.87 -8.79 6.19
N GLY A 105 7.50 -9.93 6.54
CA GLY A 105 7.63 -10.42 7.91
C GLY A 105 6.57 -11.44 8.33
N GLY A 106 5.85 -12.04 7.39
CA GLY A 106 4.92 -13.12 7.70
C GLY A 106 5.50 -14.53 7.59
N SER A 107 4.62 -15.53 7.59
CA SER A 107 4.97 -16.95 7.60
C SER A 107 5.30 -17.47 6.20
N SER A 108 6.22 -18.44 6.10
CA SER A 108 6.49 -19.20 4.87
C SER A 108 5.27 -19.96 4.35
N ASP A 109 4.29 -20.20 5.22
CA ASP A 109 3.07 -20.92 4.89
C ASP A 109 1.97 -20.01 4.32
N PHE A 110 2.25 -18.71 4.16
CA PHE A 110 1.31 -17.75 3.58
C PHE A 110 0.80 -18.21 2.20
N LYS A 111 -0.53 -18.18 2.03
CA LYS A 111 -1.18 -18.48 0.76
C LYS A 111 -2.03 -17.30 0.34
N PRO A 112 -1.75 -16.64 -0.81
CA PRO A 112 -2.57 -15.54 -1.28
C PRO A 112 -3.98 -16.06 -1.60
N LEU A 113 -5.00 -15.31 -1.16
CA LEU A 113 -6.40 -15.61 -1.50
C LEU A 113 -6.66 -15.39 -2.99
N VAL A 114 -6.12 -14.29 -3.54
CA VAL A 114 -6.21 -13.94 -4.96
C VAL A 114 -4.90 -13.26 -5.36
N THR A 115 -4.43 -13.54 -6.58
CA THR A 115 -3.27 -12.89 -7.18
C THR A 115 -3.67 -12.31 -8.53
N TYR A 116 -3.32 -11.05 -8.77
CA TYR A 116 -3.54 -10.38 -10.04
C TYR A 116 -2.19 -10.05 -10.65
N ASN A 117 -1.92 -10.56 -11.85
CA ASN A 117 -0.75 -10.22 -12.64
C ASN A 117 -1.18 -9.16 -13.66
N PHE A 118 -0.73 -7.92 -13.48
CA PHE A 118 -1.10 -6.80 -14.36
C PHE A 118 -0.10 -6.58 -15.51
N LEU A 119 0.76 -7.57 -15.79
CA LEU A 119 1.84 -7.50 -16.79
C LEU A 119 1.73 -8.60 -17.87
N GLU A 120 0.55 -9.20 -18.04
CA GLU A 120 0.21 -10.03 -19.22
C GLU A 120 -0.76 -9.31 -20.15
#